data_AF-A0A2E0XWI7-F1
#
_entry.id   AF-A0A2E0XWI7-F1
#
_cell.length_a   1.000
_cell.length_b   1.000
_cell.length_c   1.000
_cell.angle_alpha   90.00
_cell.angle_beta   90.00
_cell.angle_gamma   90.00
#
_symmetry.space_group_name_H-M   'P 1'
#
loop_
_entity.id
_entity.type
_entity.pdbx_description
1 polymer ?
#
loop_
_entity_poly.entity_id
_entity_poly.type
_entity_poly.pdbx_seq_one_letter_code
_entity_poly.pdbx_strand_id
1 'polypeptide(L)'
;MLIRRFRVMIVLVFTCLLGGHVAAFQNTPVPDKIDRLKNVLPLSDAQKTMIRTYSEHWVKQLKEGDPSEVQQARNKLTQPFRSITGREASRMFRDIYSDSTLSTLKDIIEGGNAYRAINAMQVAAAIGTSASLSVLDNHIEPELEDNPQVRLWAAIGISRCLEIPSISSDKLKTSLRALVRAAEVEDNPLVLRREMETLDAAVRNEREDRQVIRDFALEGEIDILKTTIDRLESGKAPADLILAIQPSLLLIRNQYIDPRIQREKLADEIARRTAPQLGRLYDVILVNESTIRQSPELTKVTGQILDTSETTLKLMDSNLRNGQSAPNVTSGRDLWDKGNLSGLAESRDKWQVVLATRPYKN
;
A
#
# COMPACT_ATOMS: atom_id res chain seq x y z
N MET A 1 -49.05 70.55 64.22
CA MET A 1 -49.84 69.47 63.59
C MET A 1 -49.01 68.88 62.45
N LEU A 2 -48.10 67.94 62.69
CA LEU A 2 -48.30 66.47 62.80
C LEU A 2 -48.85 65.81 61.52
N ILE A 3 -47.99 65.27 60.65
CA ILE A 3 -47.59 63.84 60.64
C ILE A 3 -46.78 63.49 59.37
N ARG A 4 -45.60 62.91 59.62
CA ARG A 4 -44.67 62.20 58.73
C ARG A 4 -45.35 61.05 57.98
N ARG A 5 -44.95 60.78 56.72
CA ARG A 5 -44.70 59.41 56.21
C ARG A 5 -43.62 59.42 55.12
N PHE A 6 -42.37 59.18 55.53
CA PHE A 6 -41.31 58.67 54.66
C PHE A 6 -41.61 57.19 54.37
N ARG A 7 -41.76 56.80 53.11
CA ARG A 7 -41.75 55.40 52.68
C ARG A 7 -40.38 55.10 52.09
N VAL A 8 -39.58 54.36 52.84
CA VAL A 8 -38.36 53.69 52.37
C VAL A 8 -38.81 52.51 51.50
N MET A 9 -38.43 52.52 50.22
CA MET A 9 -38.64 51.40 49.31
C MET A 9 -37.43 50.45 49.47
N ILE A 10 -37.64 49.34 50.18
CA ILE A 10 -36.68 48.23 50.25
C ILE A 10 -36.75 47.49 48.90
N VAL A 11 -35.70 47.61 48.09
CA VAL A 11 -35.49 46.74 46.93
C VAL A 11 -34.91 45.43 47.44
N LEU A 12 -35.76 44.39 47.47
CA LEU A 12 -35.37 43.02 47.71
C LEU A 12 -34.71 42.49 46.43
N VAL A 13 -33.38 42.39 46.43
CA VAL A 13 -32.61 41.67 45.42
C VAL A 13 -32.80 40.19 45.68
N PHE A 14 -33.69 39.56 44.92
CA PHE A 14 -33.84 38.11 44.88
C PHE A 14 -32.73 37.56 43.98
N THR A 15 -31.60 37.19 44.59
CA THR A 15 -30.55 36.43 43.91
C THR A 15 -31.06 35.01 43.68
N CYS A 16 -31.69 34.77 42.52
CA CYS A 16 -31.92 33.41 42.05
C CYS A 16 -30.56 32.76 41.80
N LEU A 17 -30.13 31.92 42.75
CA LEU A 17 -29.12 30.90 42.56
C LEU A 17 -29.62 29.94 41.47
N LEU A 18 -29.35 30.27 40.21
CA LEU A 18 -29.28 29.31 39.14
C LEU A 18 -28.12 28.37 39.48
N GLY A 19 -28.46 27.25 40.12
CA GLY A 19 -27.58 26.12 40.33
C GLY A 19 -27.17 25.57 38.96
N GLY A 20 -26.15 26.18 38.37
CA GLY A 20 -25.43 25.61 37.26
C GLY A 20 -24.92 24.25 37.69
N HIS A 21 -25.58 23.20 37.20
CA HIS A 21 -24.99 21.88 37.14
C HIS A 21 -23.82 22.00 36.17
N VAL A 22 -22.67 22.44 36.67
CA VAL A 22 -21.40 22.10 36.06
C VAL A 22 -21.35 20.59 36.18
N ALA A 23 -21.77 19.89 35.13
CA ALA A 23 -21.46 18.49 34.96
C ALA A 23 -19.94 18.42 35.09
N ALA A 24 -19.48 17.96 36.25
CA ALA A 24 -18.09 17.63 36.44
C ALA A 24 -17.79 16.61 35.33
N PHE A 25 -16.99 17.03 34.34
CA PHE A 25 -16.27 16.09 33.50
C PHE A 25 -15.44 15.26 34.48
N GLN A 26 -15.98 14.11 34.89
CA GLN A 26 -15.20 13.12 35.60
C GLN A 26 -14.08 12.76 34.63
N ASN A 27 -12.85 13.15 34.96
CA ASN A 27 -11.63 12.69 34.32
C ASN A 27 -11.61 11.16 34.46
N THR A 28 -12.27 10.47 33.53
CA THR A 28 -12.26 9.01 33.49
C THR A 28 -10.81 8.64 33.23
N PRO A 29 -10.16 7.90 34.13
CA PRO A 29 -8.75 7.56 33.96
C PRO A 29 -8.60 6.79 32.65
N VAL A 30 -7.64 7.21 31.82
CA VAL A 30 -7.35 6.54 30.55
C VAL A 30 -6.91 5.12 30.87
N PRO A 31 -7.56 4.08 30.30
CA PRO A 31 -7.13 2.71 30.53
C PRO A 31 -5.68 2.50 30.06
N ASP A 32 -4.86 1.77 30.81
CA ASP A 32 -3.48 1.52 30.38
C ASP A 32 -3.38 0.58 29.16
N LYS A 33 -4.33 -0.35 29.06
CA LYS A 33 -4.43 -1.41 28.05
C LYS A 33 -5.88 -1.82 27.83
N ILE A 34 -6.21 -2.20 26.60
CA ILE A 34 -7.53 -2.74 26.22
C ILE A 34 -7.44 -4.09 25.48
N ASP A 35 -6.25 -4.70 25.42
CA ASP A 35 -5.99 -5.94 24.66
C ASP A 35 -6.92 -7.10 25.05
N ARG A 36 -7.36 -7.14 26.31
CA ARG A 36 -8.28 -8.17 26.83
C ARG A 36 -9.69 -8.06 26.23
N LEU A 37 -10.06 -6.90 25.68
CA LEU A 37 -11.39 -6.64 25.12
C LEU A 37 -11.50 -7.06 23.65
N LYS A 38 -10.37 -7.28 22.95
CA LYS A 38 -10.35 -7.45 21.49
C LYS A 38 -11.22 -8.60 20.97
N ASN A 39 -11.45 -9.62 21.79
CA ASN A 39 -12.20 -10.84 21.43
C ASN A 39 -13.50 -11.03 22.22
N VAL A 40 -13.88 -10.06 23.05
CA VAL A 40 -15.06 -10.19 23.91
C VAL A 40 -16.31 -9.98 23.06
N LEU A 41 -17.23 -10.95 23.08
CA LEU A 41 -18.51 -10.90 22.38
C LEU A 41 -19.61 -11.46 23.29
N PRO A 42 -20.67 -10.69 23.61
CA PRO A 42 -20.86 -9.27 23.30
C PRO A 42 -20.03 -8.33 24.20
N LEU A 43 -19.75 -7.11 23.74
CA LEU A 43 -19.14 -6.05 24.56
C LEU A 43 -20.22 -5.31 25.37
N SER A 44 -19.99 -5.14 26.68
CA SER A 44 -20.83 -4.29 27.55
C SER A 44 -20.56 -2.81 27.30
N ASP A 45 -21.51 -1.92 27.65
CA ASP A 45 -21.35 -0.47 27.40
C ASP A 45 -20.17 0.15 28.16
N ALA A 46 -19.84 -0.37 29.34
CA ALA A 46 -18.63 0.01 30.06
C ALA A 46 -17.36 -0.36 29.26
N GLN A 47 -17.32 -1.54 28.65
CA GLN A 47 -16.19 -1.96 27.81
C GLN A 47 -16.09 -1.12 26.53
N LYS A 48 -17.22 -0.79 25.89
CA LYS A 48 -17.23 0.13 24.73
C LYS A 48 -16.68 1.51 25.12
N THR A 49 -17.08 2.03 26.29
CA THR A 49 -16.60 3.30 26.83
C THR A 49 -15.10 3.26 27.10
N MET A 50 -14.56 2.16 27.63
CA MET A 50 -13.12 1.97 27.80
C MET A 50 -12.36 2.01 26.47
N ILE A 51 -12.88 1.36 25.42
CA ILE A 51 -12.27 1.37 24.08
C ILE A 51 -12.23 2.79 23.53
N ARG A 52 -13.33 3.54 23.60
CA ARG A 52 -13.41 4.93 23.14
C ARG A 52 -12.44 5.83 23.90
N THR A 53 -12.51 5.84 25.24
CA THR A 53 -11.63 6.66 26.09
C THR A 53 -10.15 6.38 25.81
N TYR A 54 -9.78 5.10 25.67
CA TYR A 54 -8.41 4.70 25.32
C TYR A 54 -7.98 5.27 23.97
N SER A 55 -8.79 5.02 22.94
CA SER A 55 -8.45 5.33 21.56
C SER A 55 -8.47 6.83 21.27
N GLU A 56 -9.42 7.58 21.84
CA GLU A 56 -9.51 9.04 21.76
C GLU A 56 -8.31 9.73 22.43
N HIS A 57 -7.89 9.24 23.60
CA HIS A 57 -6.71 9.78 24.26
C HIS A 57 -5.46 9.64 23.40
N TRP A 58 -5.18 8.42 22.91
CA TRP A 58 -3.96 8.18 22.15
C TRP A 58 -4.00 8.79 20.75
N VAL A 59 -5.16 8.88 20.08
CA VAL A 59 -5.23 9.58 18.79
C VAL A 59 -5.04 11.09 18.95
N LYS A 60 -5.43 11.67 20.09
CA LYS A 60 -5.09 13.06 20.43
C LYS A 60 -3.57 13.24 20.60
N GLN A 61 -2.90 12.35 21.33
CA GLN A 61 -1.44 12.38 21.45
C GLN A 61 -0.73 12.21 20.09
N LEU A 62 -1.31 11.43 19.20
CA LEU A 62 -0.84 11.30 17.82
C LEU A 62 -0.96 12.63 17.03
N LYS A 63 -2.04 13.38 17.27
CA LYS A 63 -2.33 14.66 16.61
C LYS A 63 -1.51 15.82 17.16
N GLU A 64 -1.27 15.87 18.47
CA GLU A 64 -0.79 17.07 19.16
C GLU A 64 0.61 16.89 19.76
N GLY A 65 0.99 15.67 20.13
CA GLY A 65 2.20 15.39 20.90
C GLY A 65 3.51 15.64 20.15
N ASP A 66 4.60 15.67 20.91
CA ASP A 66 5.95 15.74 20.37
C ASP A 66 6.34 14.44 19.60
N PRO A 67 7.47 14.39 18.87
CA PRO A 67 7.84 13.19 18.11
C PRO A 67 7.91 11.89 18.94
N SER A 68 8.32 11.95 20.20
CA SER A 68 8.38 10.78 21.09
C SER A 68 6.98 10.33 21.52
N GLU A 69 6.10 11.28 21.82
CA GLU A 69 4.71 11.06 22.18
C GLU A 69 3.91 10.51 20.98
N VAL A 70 4.15 11.01 19.77
CA VAL A 70 3.55 10.49 18.53
C VAL A 70 3.94 9.02 18.33
N GLN A 71 5.22 8.68 18.52
CA GLN A 71 5.69 7.31 18.39
C GLN A 71 5.06 6.39 19.45
N GLN A 72 4.96 6.87 20.70
CA GLN A 72 4.31 6.15 21.78
C GLN A 72 2.81 5.95 21.50
N ALA A 73 2.13 7.00 21.06
CA ALA A 73 0.72 6.99 20.68
C ALA A 73 0.44 5.99 19.58
N ARG A 74 1.23 5.99 18.50
CA ARG A 74 1.13 4.98 17.43
C ARG A 74 1.31 3.56 17.99
N ASN A 75 2.29 3.34 18.86
CA ASN A 75 2.51 2.03 19.46
C ASN A 75 1.30 1.58 20.29
N LYS A 76 0.72 2.47 21.09
CA LYS A 76 -0.46 2.22 21.91
C LYS A 76 -1.71 1.96 21.05
N LEU A 77 -1.91 2.74 19.99
CA LEU A 77 -3.04 2.59 19.08
C LEU A 77 -2.97 1.28 18.27
N THR A 78 -1.78 0.84 17.88
CA THR A 78 -1.60 -0.40 17.10
C THR A 78 -1.53 -1.67 17.95
N GLN A 79 -1.19 -1.55 19.24
CA GLN A 79 -0.99 -2.69 20.14
C GLN A 79 -2.18 -3.67 20.20
N PRO A 80 -3.46 -3.22 20.33
CA PRO A 80 -4.59 -4.14 20.45
C PRO A 80 -4.79 -5.07 19.25
N PHE A 81 -4.30 -4.66 18.08
CA PHE A 81 -4.44 -5.40 16.82
C PHE A 81 -3.30 -6.41 16.58
N ARG A 82 -2.27 -6.43 17.42
CA ARG A 82 -1.17 -7.40 17.30
C ARG A 82 -1.65 -8.80 17.71
N SER A 83 -1.39 -9.79 16.86
CA SER A 83 -1.75 -11.20 17.11
C SER A 83 -0.70 -11.91 17.98
N ILE A 84 -0.41 -11.38 19.17
CA ILE A 84 0.58 -11.99 20.10
C ILE A 84 0.09 -13.35 20.64
N THR A 85 -1.23 -13.54 20.70
CA THR A 85 -1.88 -14.74 21.25
C THR A 85 -2.56 -15.61 20.19
N GLY A 86 -2.27 -15.38 18.90
CA GLY A 86 -2.92 -16.07 17.78
C GLY A 86 -4.40 -15.74 17.58
N ARG A 87 -4.98 -14.85 18.40
CA ARG A 87 -6.38 -14.40 18.26
C ARG A 87 -6.44 -12.96 17.80
N GLU A 88 -7.06 -12.75 16.65
CA GLU A 88 -7.30 -11.45 16.03
C GLU A 88 -8.44 -10.69 16.69
N ALA A 89 -8.36 -9.35 16.68
CA ALA A 89 -9.45 -8.51 17.16
C ALA A 89 -10.76 -8.77 16.37
N SER A 90 -11.84 -8.99 17.11
CA SER A 90 -13.19 -9.17 16.58
C SER A 90 -13.66 -7.95 15.77
N ARG A 91 -14.58 -8.20 14.84
CA ARG A 91 -15.20 -7.15 14.02
C ARG A 91 -15.84 -6.05 14.88
N MET A 92 -16.62 -6.43 15.89
CA MET A 92 -17.27 -5.48 16.81
C MET A 92 -16.25 -4.57 17.52
N PHE A 93 -15.10 -5.11 17.95
CA PHE A 93 -14.04 -4.30 18.54
C PHE A 93 -13.44 -3.33 17.53
N ARG A 94 -13.12 -3.79 16.31
CA ARG A 94 -12.56 -2.95 15.24
C ARG A 94 -13.51 -1.82 14.86
N ASP A 95 -14.81 -2.08 14.76
CA ASP A 95 -15.82 -1.08 14.40
C ASP A 95 -15.89 0.02 15.47
N ILE A 96 -16.01 -0.34 16.75
CA ILE A 96 -16.05 0.64 17.85
C ILE A 96 -14.76 1.47 17.91
N TYR A 97 -13.61 0.83 17.68
CA TYR A 97 -12.31 1.51 17.66
C TYR A 97 -12.18 2.47 16.47
N SER A 98 -12.69 2.05 15.30
CA SER A 98 -12.71 2.85 14.08
C SER A 98 -13.58 4.09 14.27
N ASP A 99 -14.78 3.94 14.83
CA ASP A 99 -15.73 5.04 15.06
C ASP A 99 -15.14 6.19 15.91
N SER A 100 -14.30 5.86 16.90
CA SER A 100 -13.71 6.86 17.79
C SER A 100 -12.39 7.46 17.30
N THR A 101 -11.76 6.88 16.27
CA THR A 101 -10.41 7.32 15.84
C THR A 101 -10.35 7.80 14.41
N LEU A 102 -11.16 7.25 13.51
CA LEU A 102 -10.88 7.36 12.07
C LEU A 102 -11.02 8.80 11.53
N SER A 103 -11.98 9.58 12.04
CA SER A 103 -12.10 10.99 11.67
C SER A 103 -10.83 11.77 12.04
N THR A 104 -10.33 11.58 13.26
CA THR A 104 -9.11 12.26 13.71
C THR A 104 -7.88 11.78 12.95
N LEU A 105 -7.79 10.48 12.62
CA LEU A 105 -6.71 9.96 11.79
C LEU A 105 -6.72 10.59 10.40
N LYS A 106 -7.90 10.74 9.77
CA LYS A 106 -8.07 11.44 8.50
C LYS A 106 -7.55 12.88 8.58
N ASP A 107 -7.97 13.64 9.59
CA ASP A 107 -7.48 15.01 9.81
C ASP A 107 -5.95 15.07 9.95
N ILE A 108 -5.33 14.09 10.62
CA ILE A 108 -3.87 14.04 10.80
C ILE A 108 -3.16 13.81 9.47
N ILE A 109 -3.70 12.92 8.62
CA ILE A 109 -3.10 12.59 7.33
C ILE A 109 -3.18 13.80 6.39
N GLU A 110 -4.33 14.48 6.35
CA GLU A 110 -4.57 15.67 5.53
C GLU A 110 -3.86 16.93 6.06
N GLY A 111 -3.34 16.90 7.29
CA GLY A 111 -2.75 18.05 7.97
C GLY A 111 -1.36 18.49 7.50
N GLY A 112 -0.81 17.90 6.43
CA GLY A 112 0.45 18.31 5.78
C GLY A 112 1.75 17.91 6.49
N ASN A 113 1.69 17.36 7.71
CA ASN A 113 2.87 16.85 8.42
C ASN A 113 3.10 15.37 8.07
N ALA A 114 4.05 15.10 7.16
CA ALA A 114 4.35 13.75 6.68
C ALA A 114 4.66 12.74 7.80
N TYR A 115 5.39 13.16 8.85
CA TYR A 115 5.71 12.29 9.98
C TYR A 115 4.43 11.85 10.72
N ARG A 116 3.52 12.77 11.01
CA ARG A 116 2.26 12.45 11.68
C ARG A 116 1.32 11.67 10.75
N ALA A 117 1.23 12.04 9.48
CA ALA A 117 0.45 11.34 8.46
C ALA A 117 0.84 9.87 8.38
N ILE A 118 2.13 9.57 8.24
CA ILE A 118 2.65 8.19 8.18
C ILE A 118 2.28 7.40 9.45
N ASN A 119 2.43 8.00 10.63
CA ASN A 119 2.06 7.31 11.87
C ASN A 119 0.54 7.06 11.95
N ALA A 120 -0.29 7.99 11.49
CA ALA A 120 -1.75 7.83 11.42
C ALA A 120 -2.16 6.74 10.42
N MET A 121 -1.53 6.66 9.25
CA MET A 121 -1.77 5.61 8.26
C MET A 121 -1.40 4.22 8.80
N GLN A 122 -0.31 4.11 9.57
CA GLN A 122 0.03 2.85 10.24
C GLN A 122 -1.03 2.40 11.24
N VAL A 123 -1.68 3.36 11.94
CA VAL A 123 -2.81 3.06 12.83
C VAL A 123 -4.04 2.64 12.01
N ALA A 124 -4.39 3.39 10.95
CA ALA A 124 -5.52 3.06 10.08
C ALA A 124 -5.38 1.64 9.47
N ALA A 125 -4.19 1.29 8.98
CA ALA A 125 -3.90 -0.05 8.47
C ALA A 125 -4.05 -1.14 9.55
N ALA A 126 -3.63 -0.87 10.79
CA ALA A 126 -3.77 -1.82 11.91
C ALA A 126 -5.24 -2.04 12.32
N ILE A 127 -6.06 -0.98 12.32
CA ILE A 127 -7.49 -1.04 12.61
C ILE A 127 -8.21 -2.00 11.64
N GLY A 128 -7.85 -1.96 10.36
CA GLY A 128 -8.25 -2.99 9.39
C GLY A 128 -9.75 -3.11 9.15
N THR A 129 -10.45 -1.98 9.04
CA THR A 129 -11.86 -1.94 8.64
C THR A 129 -11.97 -1.48 7.19
N SER A 130 -13.12 -1.71 6.55
CA SER A 130 -13.37 -1.15 5.20
C SER A 130 -13.28 0.38 5.17
N ALA A 131 -13.66 1.04 6.27
CA ALA A 131 -13.53 2.49 6.42
C ALA A 131 -12.07 2.91 6.53
N SER A 132 -11.24 2.20 7.31
CA SER A 132 -9.82 2.52 7.43
C SER A 132 -9.05 2.27 6.13
N LEU A 133 -9.42 1.22 5.39
CA LEU A 133 -8.92 1.00 4.04
C LEU A 133 -9.32 2.13 3.08
N SER A 134 -10.55 2.63 3.16
CA SER A 134 -10.98 3.77 2.33
C SER A 134 -10.23 5.06 2.66
N VAL A 135 -9.77 5.24 3.90
CA VAL A 135 -8.87 6.35 4.25
C VAL A 135 -7.53 6.20 3.52
N LEU A 136 -6.97 4.99 3.46
CA LEU A 136 -5.72 4.74 2.72
C LEU A 136 -5.89 4.92 1.21
N ASP A 137 -7.01 4.45 0.65
CA ASP A 137 -7.35 4.58 -0.78
C ASP A 137 -7.33 6.04 -1.26
N ASN A 138 -7.63 7.01 -0.40
CA ASN A 138 -7.67 8.43 -0.77
C ASN A 138 -6.28 9.06 -0.96
N HIS A 139 -5.20 8.35 -0.61
CA HIS A 139 -3.84 8.89 -0.64
C HIS A 139 -2.88 8.07 -1.51
N ILE A 140 -3.38 7.21 -2.40
CA ILE A 140 -2.52 6.47 -3.35
C ILE A 140 -2.36 7.20 -4.70
N GLU A 141 -3.34 7.99 -5.15
CA GLU A 141 -3.32 8.57 -6.49
C GLU A 141 -2.35 9.79 -6.56
N PRO A 142 -1.36 9.81 -7.48
CA PRO A 142 -0.40 10.92 -7.62
C PRO A 142 -1.04 12.29 -7.87
N GLU A 143 -2.21 12.34 -8.50
CA GLU A 143 -2.93 13.58 -8.79
C GLU A 143 -3.59 14.20 -7.55
N LEU A 144 -3.81 13.41 -6.49
CA LEU A 144 -4.52 13.82 -5.27
C LEU A 144 -3.59 13.96 -4.06
N GLU A 145 -2.47 13.25 -4.04
CA GLU A 145 -1.49 13.26 -2.96
C GLU A 145 -0.10 13.51 -3.53
N ASP A 146 0.38 14.76 -3.46
CA ASP A 146 1.69 15.14 -4.00
C ASP A 146 2.87 14.48 -3.26
N ASN A 147 2.69 14.10 -1.98
CA ASN A 147 3.79 13.59 -1.17
C ASN A 147 4.05 12.10 -1.43
N PRO A 148 5.19 11.72 -2.06
CA PRO A 148 5.47 10.33 -2.38
C PRO A 148 5.63 9.46 -1.14
N GLN A 149 6.03 10.01 0.02
CA GLN A 149 6.11 9.23 1.26
C GLN A 149 4.73 8.84 1.76
N VAL A 150 3.72 9.70 1.59
CA VAL A 150 2.34 9.39 1.96
C VAL A 150 1.79 8.32 1.02
N ARG A 151 1.95 8.47 -0.30
CA ARG A 151 1.56 7.44 -1.28
C ARG A 151 2.21 6.09 -1.03
N LEU A 152 3.52 6.08 -0.76
CA LEU A 152 4.27 4.87 -0.38
C LEU A 152 3.64 4.17 0.83
N TRP A 153 3.31 4.93 1.87
CA TRP A 153 2.71 4.37 3.09
C TRP A 153 1.24 3.98 2.91
N ALA A 154 0.51 4.60 1.99
CA ALA A 154 -0.82 4.16 1.58
C ALA A 154 -0.75 2.75 0.97
N ALA A 155 0.14 2.53 0.01
CA ALA A 155 0.37 1.22 -0.60
C ALA A 155 0.79 0.17 0.45
N ILE A 156 1.72 0.49 1.37
CA ILE A 156 2.09 -0.39 2.50
C ILE A 156 0.87 -0.72 3.37
N GLY A 157 0.03 0.28 3.66
CA GLY A 157 -1.18 0.10 4.46
C GLY A 157 -2.18 -0.84 3.79
N ILE A 158 -2.43 -0.66 2.49
CA ILE A 158 -3.31 -1.51 1.68
C ILE A 158 -2.78 -2.95 1.68
N SER A 159 -1.47 -3.15 1.49
CA SER A 159 -0.84 -4.47 1.54
C SER A 159 -1.12 -5.19 2.87
N ARG A 160 -1.00 -4.50 4.01
CA ARG A 160 -1.32 -5.06 5.33
C ARG A 160 -2.79 -5.43 5.50
N CYS A 161 -3.70 -4.76 4.79
CA CYS A 161 -5.11 -5.06 4.84
C CYS A 161 -5.51 -6.34 4.09
N LEU A 162 -4.66 -6.85 3.19
CA LEU A 162 -4.95 -8.07 2.41
C LEU A 162 -5.23 -9.28 3.31
N GLU A 163 -4.48 -9.41 4.40
CA GLU A 163 -4.59 -10.56 5.31
C GLU A 163 -5.72 -10.41 6.34
N ILE A 164 -6.40 -9.26 6.40
CA ILE A 164 -7.40 -8.98 7.44
C ILE A 164 -8.75 -9.62 7.08
N PRO A 165 -9.22 -10.64 7.82
CA PRO A 165 -10.42 -11.40 7.46
C PRO A 165 -11.71 -10.57 7.48
N SER A 166 -11.74 -9.50 8.29
CA SER A 166 -12.92 -8.62 8.41
C SER A 166 -13.18 -7.74 7.19
N ILE A 167 -12.21 -7.61 6.28
CA ILE A 167 -12.35 -6.89 5.02
C ILE A 167 -12.72 -7.90 3.94
N SER A 168 -13.79 -7.64 3.18
CA SER A 168 -14.24 -8.52 2.10
C SER A 168 -13.32 -8.45 0.89
N SER A 169 -13.25 -9.53 0.11
CA SER A 169 -12.49 -9.55 -1.14
C SER A 169 -12.94 -8.51 -2.15
N ASP A 170 -14.24 -8.18 -2.22
CA ASP A 170 -14.74 -7.14 -3.12
C ASP A 170 -14.20 -5.74 -2.76
N LYS A 171 -14.09 -5.44 -1.46
CA LYS A 171 -13.52 -4.18 -1.02
C LYS A 171 -12.01 -4.15 -1.28
N LEU A 172 -11.30 -5.26 -1.02
CA LEU A 172 -9.86 -5.37 -1.35
C LEU A 172 -9.62 -5.22 -2.86
N LYS A 173 -10.41 -5.87 -3.71
CA LYS A 173 -10.34 -5.72 -5.18
C LYS A 173 -10.58 -4.27 -5.60
N THR A 174 -11.50 -3.56 -4.94
CA THR A 174 -11.75 -2.13 -5.23
C THR A 174 -10.52 -1.29 -4.91
N SER A 175 -9.88 -1.51 -3.76
CA SER A 175 -8.64 -0.83 -3.37
C SER A 175 -7.48 -1.17 -4.30
N LEU A 176 -7.33 -2.45 -4.68
CA LEU A 176 -6.31 -2.86 -5.66
C LEU A 176 -6.55 -2.23 -7.03
N ARG A 177 -7.80 -2.03 -7.45
CA ARG A 177 -8.09 -1.31 -8.69
C ARG A 177 -7.64 0.14 -8.64
N ALA A 178 -7.86 0.82 -7.52
CA ALA A 178 -7.35 2.18 -7.35
C ALA A 178 -5.81 2.19 -7.33
N LEU A 179 -5.18 1.20 -6.67
CA LEU A 179 -3.73 1.04 -6.65
C LEU A 179 -3.15 0.82 -8.06
N VAL A 180 -3.80 0.03 -8.90
CA VAL A 180 -3.37 -0.19 -10.30
C VAL A 180 -3.38 1.12 -11.09
N ARG A 181 -4.48 1.89 -11.00
CA ARG A 181 -4.55 3.20 -11.68
C ARG A 181 -3.49 4.18 -11.21
N ALA A 182 -3.21 4.20 -9.91
CA ALA A 182 -2.15 5.04 -9.34
C ALA A 182 -0.78 4.63 -9.90
N ALA A 183 -0.47 3.33 -9.89
CA ALA A 183 0.79 2.79 -10.38
C ALA A 183 1.02 3.00 -11.88
N GLU A 184 -0.03 2.99 -12.70
CA GLU A 184 0.06 3.27 -14.15
C GLU A 184 0.65 4.65 -14.46
N VAL A 185 0.44 5.63 -13.58
CA VAL A 185 0.87 7.02 -13.75
C VAL A 185 1.95 7.47 -12.77
N GLU A 186 2.36 6.63 -11.82
CA GLU A 186 3.39 6.98 -10.83
C GLU A 186 4.75 7.26 -11.50
N ASP A 187 5.43 8.31 -11.05
CA ASP A 187 6.74 8.77 -11.52
C ASP A 187 7.85 8.56 -10.47
N ASN A 188 7.47 8.26 -9.22
CA ASN A 188 8.41 7.95 -8.16
C ASN A 188 8.74 6.44 -8.15
N PRO A 189 10.01 6.05 -8.38
CA PRO A 189 10.38 4.64 -8.47
C PRO A 189 10.18 3.87 -7.16
N LEU A 190 10.29 4.53 -6.00
CA LEU A 190 10.09 3.86 -4.72
C LEU A 190 8.61 3.59 -4.44
N VAL A 191 7.73 4.50 -4.86
CA VAL A 191 6.27 4.31 -4.74
C VAL A 191 5.82 3.23 -5.71
N LEU A 192 6.16 3.33 -6.99
CA LEU A 192 5.80 2.33 -8.00
C LEU A 192 6.25 0.93 -7.61
N ARG A 193 7.50 0.80 -7.15
CA ARG A 193 8.02 -0.47 -6.62
C ARG A 193 7.13 -1.03 -5.50
N ARG A 194 6.70 -0.19 -4.57
CA ARG A 194 5.87 -0.62 -3.43
C ARG A 194 4.47 -1.01 -3.87
N GLU A 195 3.90 -0.34 -4.86
CA GLU A 195 2.61 -0.69 -5.45
C GLU A 195 2.68 -2.05 -6.14
N MET A 196 3.73 -2.32 -6.91
CA MET A 196 3.99 -3.64 -7.50
C MET A 196 4.21 -4.73 -6.43
N GLU A 197 5.01 -4.45 -5.39
CA GLU A 197 5.17 -5.36 -4.24
C GLU A 197 3.83 -5.64 -3.52
N THR A 198 2.92 -4.67 -3.50
CA THR A 198 1.58 -4.82 -2.91
C THR A 198 0.68 -5.71 -3.77
N LEU A 199 0.75 -5.59 -5.10
CA LEU A 199 0.05 -6.48 -6.03
C LEU A 199 0.59 -7.90 -5.96
N ASP A 200 1.90 -8.09 -5.91
CA ASP A 200 2.51 -9.41 -5.69
C ASP A 200 2.05 -10.03 -4.35
N ALA A 201 1.97 -9.24 -3.27
CA ALA A 201 1.40 -9.71 -2.01
C ALA A 201 -0.08 -10.13 -2.18
N ALA A 202 -0.85 -9.42 -3.00
CA ALA A 202 -2.21 -9.79 -3.34
C ALA A 202 -2.28 -11.04 -4.23
N VAL A 203 -1.30 -11.31 -5.10
CA VAL A 203 -1.22 -12.58 -5.84
C VAL A 203 -0.96 -13.75 -4.88
N ARG A 204 -0.07 -13.56 -3.90
CA ARG A 204 0.38 -14.61 -2.97
C ARG A 204 -0.48 -14.78 -1.73
N ASN A 205 -1.56 -14.01 -1.59
CA ASN A 205 -2.42 -14.00 -0.41
C ASN A 205 -3.05 -15.38 -0.15
N GLU A 206 -3.22 -15.74 1.13
CA GLU A 206 -3.67 -17.08 1.54
C GLU A 206 -5.12 -17.13 2.01
N ARG A 207 -5.94 -16.12 1.66
CA ARG A 207 -7.34 -16.10 2.04
C ARG A 207 -8.11 -17.26 1.41
N GLU A 208 -9.20 -17.67 2.04
CA GLU A 208 -10.11 -18.69 1.50
C GLU A 208 -10.75 -18.23 0.19
N ASP A 209 -11.09 -16.95 0.08
CA ASP A 209 -11.73 -16.31 -1.07
C ASP A 209 -10.72 -15.62 -2.02
N ARG A 210 -9.44 -16.04 -1.98
CA ARG A 210 -8.32 -15.34 -2.64
C ARG A 210 -8.41 -15.22 -4.16
N GLN A 211 -9.15 -16.10 -4.84
CA GLN A 211 -9.13 -16.19 -6.31
C GLN A 211 -9.43 -14.86 -6.98
N VAL A 212 -10.48 -14.16 -6.53
CA VAL A 212 -10.90 -12.87 -7.10
C VAL A 212 -9.84 -11.79 -6.92
N ILE A 213 -9.12 -11.81 -5.80
CA ILE A 213 -8.03 -10.87 -5.50
C ILE A 213 -6.79 -11.22 -6.34
N ARG A 214 -6.39 -12.49 -6.32
CA ARG A 214 -5.20 -12.99 -7.01
C ARG A 214 -5.28 -12.74 -8.52
N ASP A 215 -6.39 -13.14 -9.15
CA ASP A 215 -6.53 -13.04 -10.60
C ASP A 215 -6.51 -11.56 -11.04
N PHE A 216 -7.15 -10.67 -10.27
CA PHE A 216 -7.10 -9.23 -10.52
C PHE A 216 -5.70 -8.64 -10.30
N ALA A 217 -5.03 -9.02 -9.21
CA ALA A 217 -3.70 -8.50 -8.89
C ALA A 217 -2.65 -8.93 -9.93
N LEU A 218 -2.76 -10.17 -10.43
CA LEU A 218 -1.88 -10.70 -11.46
C LEU A 218 -2.03 -9.94 -12.78
N GLU A 219 -3.28 -9.69 -13.20
CA GLU A 219 -3.58 -8.86 -14.36
C GLU A 219 -3.01 -7.45 -14.19
N GLY A 220 -3.27 -6.81 -13.04
CA GLY A 220 -2.78 -5.48 -12.73
C GLY A 220 -1.24 -5.38 -12.72
N GLU A 221 -0.52 -6.34 -12.15
CA GLU A 221 0.94 -6.34 -12.11
C GLU A 221 1.56 -6.37 -13.52
N ILE A 222 0.99 -7.22 -14.40
CA ILE A 222 1.42 -7.33 -15.80
C ILE A 222 1.11 -6.04 -16.57
N ASP A 223 -0.06 -5.45 -16.35
CA ASP A 223 -0.49 -4.24 -17.05
C ASP A 223 0.31 -3.01 -16.61
N ILE A 224 0.69 -2.92 -15.32
CA ILE A 224 1.61 -1.89 -14.82
C ILE A 224 3.00 -2.07 -15.42
N LEU A 225 3.53 -3.31 -15.46
CA LEU A 225 4.83 -3.57 -16.09
C LEU A 225 4.82 -3.10 -17.55
N LYS A 226 3.78 -3.48 -18.30
CA LYS A 226 3.60 -3.06 -19.69
C LYS A 226 3.51 -1.53 -19.81
N THR A 227 2.67 -0.89 -19.01
CA THR A 227 2.46 0.57 -19.05
C THR A 227 3.73 1.33 -18.68
N THR A 228 4.48 0.84 -17.69
CA THR A 228 5.78 1.42 -17.30
C THR A 228 6.79 1.32 -18.44
N ILE A 229 6.86 0.16 -19.12
CA ILE A 229 7.68 -0.03 -20.32
C ILE A 229 7.25 0.91 -21.44
N ASP A 230 5.96 1.02 -21.73
CA ASP A 230 5.41 1.92 -22.77
C ASP A 230 5.80 3.39 -22.49
N ARG A 231 5.72 3.83 -21.24
CA ARG A 231 6.09 5.20 -20.82
C ARG A 231 7.60 5.44 -20.94
N LEU A 232 8.42 4.47 -20.57
CA LEU A 232 9.89 4.55 -20.68
C LEU A 232 10.37 4.53 -22.14
N GLU A 233 9.79 3.69 -23.00
CA GLU A 233 10.11 3.63 -24.43
C GLU A 233 9.71 4.93 -25.15
N SER A 234 8.60 5.54 -24.75
CA SER A 234 8.12 6.79 -25.36
C SER A 234 8.72 8.06 -24.77
N GLY A 235 9.62 7.95 -23.78
CA GLY A 235 10.23 9.10 -23.11
C GLY A 235 9.24 9.93 -22.27
N LYS A 236 8.08 9.35 -21.92
CA LYS A 236 7.03 10.00 -21.11
C LYS A 236 7.19 9.76 -19.61
N ALA A 237 8.18 8.97 -19.20
CA ALA A 237 8.51 8.71 -17.81
C ALA A 237 10.01 8.93 -17.56
N PRO A 238 10.42 9.28 -16.33
CA PRO A 238 11.83 9.38 -15.98
C PRO A 238 12.50 8.00 -16.05
N ALA A 239 13.74 7.97 -16.55
CA ALA A 239 14.53 6.73 -16.66
C ALA A 239 14.73 6.03 -15.30
N ASP A 240 14.65 6.78 -14.20
CA ASP A 240 14.75 6.26 -12.83
C ASP A 240 13.66 5.22 -12.50
N LEU A 241 12.53 5.18 -13.23
CA LEU A 241 11.52 4.12 -13.05
C LEU A 241 12.07 2.71 -13.33
N ILE A 242 13.20 2.58 -14.03
CA ILE A 242 13.93 1.31 -14.18
C ILE A 242 14.26 0.69 -12.80
N LEU A 243 14.48 1.51 -11.76
CA LEU A 243 14.70 1.04 -10.39
C LEU A 243 13.50 0.28 -9.81
N ALA A 244 12.28 0.59 -10.26
CA ALA A 244 11.06 -0.12 -9.85
C ALA A 244 10.91 -1.47 -10.58
N ILE A 245 11.38 -1.56 -11.82
CA ILE A 245 11.24 -2.77 -12.66
C ILE A 245 12.05 -3.93 -12.09
N GLN A 246 13.32 -3.71 -11.71
CA GLN A 246 14.22 -4.78 -11.28
C GLN A 246 13.64 -5.72 -10.19
N PRO A 247 13.15 -5.22 -9.04
CA PRO A 247 12.58 -6.08 -8.01
C PRO A 247 11.31 -6.77 -8.50
N SER A 248 10.47 -6.10 -9.29
CA SER A 248 9.24 -6.67 -9.82
C SER A 248 9.48 -7.84 -10.77
N LEU A 249 10.55 -7.82 -11.56
CA LEU A 249 10.93 -8.98 -12.38
C LEU A 249 11.26 -10.22 -11.53
N LEU A 250 11.90 -10.03 -10.37
CA LEU A 250 12.15 -11.12 -9.44
C LEU A 250 10.85 -11.65 -8.83
N LEU A 251 9.89 -10.77 -8.53
CA LEU A 251 8.57 -11.17 -8.03
C LEU A 251 7.84 -12.02 -9.06
N ILE A 252 7.74 -11.55 -10.31
CA ILE A 252 7.08 -12.30 -11.39
C ILE A 252 7.78 -13.65 -11.64
N ARG A 253 9.13 -13.68 -11.64
CA ARG A 253 9.88 -14.94 -11.74
C ARG A 253 9.53 -15.89 -10.60
N ASN A 254 9.47 -15.38 -9.36
CA ASN A 254 9.15 -16.17 -8.18
C ASN A 254 7.71 -16.69 -8.22
N GLN A 255 6.75 -15.88 -8.67
CA GLN A 255 5.36 -16.30 -8.90
C GLN A 255 5.29 -17.41 -9.96
N TYR A 256 6.01 -17.25 -11.08
CA TYR A 256 6.03 -18.24 -12.15
C TYR A 256 6.54 -19.61 -11.65
N ILE A 257 7.55 -19.65 -10.78
CA ILE A 257 8.05 -20.91 -10.21
C ILE A 257 7.31 -21.38 -8.94
N ASP A 258 6.34 -20.60 -8.43
CA ASP A 258 5.59 -20.97 -7.22
C ASP A 258 4.77 -22.24 -7.49
N PRO A 259 4.97 -23.33 -6.73
CA PRO A 259 4.21 -24.57 -6.88
C PRO A 259 2.68 -24.39 -6.77
N ARG A 260 2.22 -23.35 -6.06
CA ARG A 260 0.79 -23.01 -5.95
C ARG A 260 0.25 -22.48 -7.27
N ILE A 261 0.94 -21.51 -7.88
CA ILE A 261 0.60 -20.93 -9.18
C ILE A 261 0.64 -21.99 -10.29
N GLN A 262 1.63 -22.89 -10.23
CA GLN A 262 1.74 -24.05 -11.13
C GLN A 262 0.55 -25.01 -11.00
N ARG A 263 0.13 -25.36 -9.78
CA ARG A 263 -1.05 -26.21 -9.54
C ARG A 263 -2.35 -25.57 -10.02
N GLU A 264 -2.45 -24.25 -9.91
CA GLU A 264 -3.60 -23.47 -10.38
C GLU A 264 -3.56 -23.21 -11.91
N LYS A 265 -2.55 -23.73 -12.62
CA LYS A 265 -2.36 -23.62 -14.08
C LYS A 265 -2.25 -22.18 -14.59
N LEU A 266 -1.82 -21.26 -13.73
CA LEU A 266 -1.65 -19.84 -14.07
C LEU A 266 -0.27 -19.54 -14.66
N ALA A 267 0.73 -20.42 -14.45
CA ALA A 267 2.10 -20.19 -14.90
C ALA A 267 2.22 -19.94 -16.42
N ASP A 268 1.44 -20.66 -17.22
CA ASP A 268 1.39 -20.47 -18.67
C ASP A 268 0.85 -19.09 -19.08
N GLU A 269 -0.17 -18.60 -18.36
CA GLU A 269 -0.72 -17.27 -18.59
C GLU A 269 0.30 -16.18 -18.24
N ILE A 270 0.94 -16.31 -17.07
CA ILE A 270 2.02 -15.42 -16.64
C ILE A 270 3.11 -15.37 -17.70
N ALA A 271 3.57 -16.54 -18.17
CA ALA A 271 4.62 -16.62 -19.16
C ALA A 271 4.22 -15.99 -20.50
N ARG A 272 3.01 -16.29 -21.01
CA ARG A 272 2.52 -15.73 -22.28
C ARG A 272 2.40 -14.20 -22.25
N ARG A 273 1.97 -13.64 -21.13
CA ARG A 273 1.76 -12.18 -21.00
C ARG A 273 3.03 -11.41 -20.62
N THR A 274 3.89 -12.00 -19.78
CA THR A 274 5.10 -11.33 -19.28
C THR A 274 6.27 -11.43 -20.25
N ALA A 275 6.47 -12.58 -20.92
CA ALA A 275 7.64 -12.77 -21.78
C ALA A 275 7.79 -11.70 -22.88
N PRO A 276 6.71 -11.25 -23.58
CA PRO A 276 6.81 -10.12 -24.49
C PRO A 276 7.34 -8.84 -23.83
N GLN A 277 6.93 -8.55 -22.59
CA GLN A 277 7.39 -7.37 -21.86
C GLN A 277 8.86 -7.48 -21.47
N LEU A 278 9.33 -8.67 -21.09
CA LEU A 278 10.76 -8.91 -20.80
C LEU A 278 11.64 -8.66 -22.02
N GLY A 279 11.17 -9.04 -23.22
CA GLY A 279 11.89 -8.75 -24.47
C GLY A 279 11.96 -7.26 -24.79
N ARG A 280 10.91 -6.50 -24.45
CA ARG A 280 10.85 -5.05 -24.64
C ARG A 280 11.74 -4.24 -23.72
N LEU A 281 12.21 -4.82 -22.61
CA LEU A 281 13.16 -4.14 -21.73
C LEU A 281 14.49 -3.81 -22.44
N TYR A 282 14.86 -4.55 -23.49
CA TYR A 282 16.00 -4.16 -24.33
C TYR A 282 15.75 -2.84 -25.04
N ASP A 283 14.54 -2.61 -25.56
CA ASP A 283 14.18 -1.37 -26.23
C ASP A 283 14.17 -0.20 -25.25
N VAL A 284 13.60 -0.38 -24.06
CA VAL A 284 13.69 0.60 -22.95
C VAL A 284 15.14 1.01 -22.70
N ILE A 285 16.04 0.03 -22.57
CA ILE A 285 17.46 0.27 -22.25
C ILE A 285 18.18 0.97 -23.40
N LEU A 286 17.94 0.56 -24.64
CA LEU A 286 18.56 1.16 -25.83
C LEU A 286 18.09 2.61 -26.03
N VAL A 287 16.81 2.90 -25.80
CA VAL A 287 16.24 4.26 -25.91
C VAL A 287 16.77 5.18 -24.79
N ASN A 288 16.90 4.66 -23.57
CA ASN A 288 17.29 5.45 -22.39
C ASN A 288 18.80 5.39 -22.08
N GLU A 289 19.61 4.80 -22.95
CA GLU A 289 21.02 4.45 -22.72
C GLU A 289 21.84 5.61 -22.17
N SER A 290 21.75 6.76 -22.84
CA SER A 290 22.55 7.95 -22.50
C SER A 290 22.24 8.48 -21.10
N THR A 291 20.98 8.36 -20.65
CA THR A 291 20.55 8.78 -19.30
C THR A 291 20.97 7.74 -18.27
N ILE A 292 20.76 6.46 -18.57
CA ILE A 292 21.15 5.34 -17.68
C ILE A 292 22.64 5.36 -17.38
N ARG A 293 23.49 5.58 -18.41
CA ARG A 293 24.96 5.61 -18.27
C ARG A 293 25.48 6.74 -17.38
N GLN A 294 24.74 7.84 -17.24
CA GLN A 294 25.13 8.96 -16.39
C GLN A 294 25.01 8.62 -14.90
N SER A 295 24.22 7.62 -14.54
CA SER A 295 24.05 7.15 -13.17
C SER A 295 24.73 5.79 -12.96
N PRO A 296 25.74 5.69 -12.08
CA PRO A 296 26.35 4.41 -11.72
C PRO A 296 25.34 3.40 -11.16
N GLU A 297 24.33 3.89 -10.43
CA GLU A 297 23.27 3.05 -9.88
C GLU A 297 22.39 2.47 -10.99
N LEU A 298 21.86 3.33 -11.88
CA LEU A 298 21.02 2.86 -13.00
C LEU A 298 21.80 1.93 -13.93
N THR A 299 23.08 2.22 -14.18
CA THR A 299 23.95 1.36 -15.00
C THR A 299 24.06 -0.03 -14.40
N LYS A 300 24.28 -0.13 -13.08
CA LYS A 300 24.37 -1.42 -12.38
C LYS A 300 23.04 -2.17 -12.39
N VAL A 301 21.93 -1.49 -12.09
CA VAL A 301 20.60 -2.09 -12.04
C VAL A 301 20.16 -2.56 -13.43
N THR A 302 20.51 -1.82 -14.49
CA THR A 302 20.23 -2.19 -15.88
C THR A 302 20.88 -3.52 -16.27
N GLY A 303 22.14 -3.74 -15.91
CA GLY A 303 22.80 -5.02 -16.13
C GLY A 303 22.09 -6.19 -15.41
N GLN A 304 21.57 -5.95 -14.20
CA GLN A 304 20.79 -6.94 -13.45
C GLN A 304 19.42 -7.22 -14.07
N ILE A 305 18.77 -6.19 -14.63
CA ILE A 305 17.50 -6.32 -15.36
C ILE A 305 17.69 -7.19 -16.59
N LEU A 306 18.73 -6.95 -17.39
CA LEU A 306 19.01 -7.76 -18.59
C LEU A 306 19.24 -9.23 -18.23
N ASP A 307 20.07 -9.50 -17.23
CA ASP A 307 20.34 -10.85 -16.74
C ASP A 307 19.09 -11.57 -16.22
N THR A 308 18.30 -10.88 -15.38
CA THR A 308 17.06 -11.43 -14.82
C THR A 308 16.01 -11.66 -15.90
N SER A 309 15.88 -10.73 -16.85
CA SER A 309 14.93 -10.83 -17.96
C SER A 309 15.28 -12.00 -18.87
N GLU A 310 16.54 -12.14 -19.28
CA GLU A 310 16.98 -13.26 -20.11
C GLU A 310 16.82 -14.61 -19.42
N THR A 311 17.21 -14.71 -18.15
CA THR A 311 17.09 -15.95 -17.38
C THR A 311 15.62 -16.36 -17.24
N THR A 312 14.75 -15.38 -16.97
CA THR A 312 13.31 -15.62 -16.84
C THR A 312 12.67 -15.96 -18.19
N LEU A 313 13.05 -15.26 -19.27
CA LEU A 313 12.64 -15.55 -20.64
C LEU A 313 13.01 -16.98 -21.04
N LYS A 314 14.27 -17.40 -20.86
CA LYS A 314 14.74 -18.75 -21.16
C LYS A 314 13.94 -19.82 -20.39
N LEU A 315 13.62 -19.54 -19.13
CA LEU A 315 12.84 -20.44 -18.28
C LEU A 315 11.39 -20.57 -18.76
N MET A 316 10.72 -19.44 -19.02
CA MET A 316 9.35 -19.40 -19.53
C MET A 316 9.25 -20.07 -20.91
N ASP A 317 10.22 -19.80 -21.77
CA ASP A 317 10.27 -20.26 -23.14
C ASP A 317 10.51 -21.76 -23.28
N SER A 318 11.44 -22.29 -22.48
CA SER A 318 11.66 -23.73 -22.39
C SER A 318 10.37 -24.46 -21.99
N ASN A 319 9.58 -23.91 -21.09
CA ASN A 319 8.31 -24.53 -20.68
C ASN A 319 7.25 -24.42 -21.80
N LEU A 320 6.99 -23.20 -22.28
CA LEU A 320 5.91 -22.91 -23.23
C LEU A 320 6.10 -23.55 -24.61
N ARG A 321 7.35 -23.74 -25.06
CA ARG A 321 7.67 -24.34 -26.36
C ARG A 321 8.15 -25.80 -26.25
N ASN A 322 7.76 -26.52 -25.20
CA ASN A 322 8.06 -27.95 -25.00
C ASN A 322 9.57 -28.30 -25.10
N GLY A 323 10.41 -27.51 -24.43
CA GLY A 323 11.85 -27.75 -24.37
C GLY A 323 12.63 -27.34 -25.64
N GLN A 324 12.02 -26.59 -26.56
CA GLN A 324 12.77 -25.94 -27.63
C GLN A 324 13.87 -25.04 -27.05
N SER A 325 15.06 -25.09 -27.65
CA SER A 325 16.16 -24.24 -27.23
C SER A 325 15.80 -22.76 -27.41
N ALA A 326 16.04 -22.00 -26.34
CA ALA A 326 16.06 -20.54 -26.40
C ALA A 326 17.04 -20.05 -27.49
N PRO A 327 16.84 -18.84 -28.04
CA PRO A 327 17.73 -18.31 -29.06
C PRO A 327 19.16 -18.20 -28.52
N ASN A 328 20.15 -18.46 -29.38
CA ASN A 328 21.55 -18.28 -29.04
C ASN A 328 21.89 -16.78 -29.02
N VAL A 329 21.74 -16.18 -27.83
CA VAL A 329 22.02 -14.78 -27.53
C VAL A 329 23.25 -14.67 -26.63
N THR A 330 24.06 -13.66 -26.88
CA THR A 330 25.10 -13.25 -25.91
C THR A 330 24.41 -12.58 -24.73
N SER A 331 24.91 -12.86 -23.51
CA SER A 331 24.43 -12.23 -22.27
C SER A 331 24.28 -10.72 -22.44
N GLY A 332 23.05 -10.22 -22.32
CA GLY A 332 22.72 -8.80 -22.40
C GLY A 332 23.47 -7.99 -21.35
N ARG A 333 23.67 -8.57 -20.15
CA ARG A 333 24.51 -7.97 -19.11
C ARG A 333 25.95 -7.80 -19.57
N ASP A 334 26.55 -8.84 -20.15
CA ASP A 334 27.95 -8.77 -20.62
C ASP A 334 28.11 -7.75 -21.75
N LEU A 335 27.12 -7.67 -22.64
CA LEU A 335 27.07 -6.68 -23.72
C LEU A 335 26.95 -5.26 -23.16
N TRP A 336 26.06 -5.06 -22.18
CA TRP A 336 25.86 -3.81 -21.48
C TRP A 336 27.12 -3.35 -20.75
N ASP A 337 27.75 -4.23 -19.97
CA ASP A 337 28.95 -3.92 -19.20
C ASP A 337 30.14 -3.56 -20.11
N LYS A 338 30.19 -4.13 -21.33
CA LYS A 338 31.20 -3.82 -22.37
C LYS A 338 30.85 -2.61 -23.24
N GLY A 339 29.68 -2.00 -23.08
CA GLY A 339 29.22 -0.91 -23.95
C GLY A 339 28.87 -1.34 -25.38
N ASN A 340 28.64 -2.64 -25.63
CA ASN A 340 28.32 -3.16 -26.95
C ASN A 340 26.82 -3.05 -27.27
N LEU A 341 26.37 -1.84 -27.61
CA LEU A 341 24.96 -1.56 -27.90
C LEU A 341 24.45 -2.25 -29.18
N SER A 342 25.30 -2.43 -30.20
CA SER A 342 24.92 -3.16 -31.41
C SER A 342 24.67 -4.64 -31.12
N GLY A 343 25.52 -5.26 -30.31
CA GLY A 343 25.29 -6.63 -29.85
C GLY A 343 24.03 -6.75 -28.97
N LEU A 344 23.73 -5.72 -28.17
CA LEU A 344 22.50 -5.68 -27.37
C LEU A 344 21.25 -5.62 -28.27
N ALA A 345 21.29 -4.81 -29.34
CA ALA A 345 20.25 -4.74 -30.36
C ALA A 345 20.08 -6.07 -31.12
N GLU A 346 21.18 -6.76 -31.47
CA GLU A 346 21.11 -8.08 -32.10
C GLU A 346 20.47 -9.14 -31.17
N SER A 347 20.83 -9.14 -29.88
CA SER A 347 20.21 -10.03 -28.89
C SER A 347 18.71 -9.76 -28.74
N ARG A 348 18.31 -8.48 -28.72
CA ARG A 348 16.89 -8.08 -28.74
C ARG A 348 16.18 -8.64 -29.97
N ASP A 349 16.72 -8.41 -31.18
CA ASP A 349 16.05 -8.80 -32.43
C ASP A 349 15.82 -10.32 -32.48
N LYS A 350 16.78 -11.12 -31.99
CA LYS A 350 16.64 -12.57 -31.84
C LYS A 350 15.51 -12.97 -30.89
N TRP A 351 15.39 -12.29 -29.75
CA TRP A 351 14.28 -12.52 -28.82
C TRP A 351 12.93 -12.12 -29.42
N GLN A 352 12.86 -10.98 -30.11
CA GLN A 352 11.64 -10.51 -30.76
C GLN A 352 11.14 -11.51 -31.82
N VAL A 353 12.03 -12.16 -32.57
CA VAL A 353 11.65 -13.24 -33.51
C VAL A 353 10.94 -14.38 -32.79
N VAL A 354 11.44 -14.81 -31.63
CA VAL A 354 10.81 -15.89 -30.83
C VAL A 354 9.47 -15.42 -30.27
N LEU A 355 9.43 -14.24 -29.66
CA LEU A 355 8.25 -13.66 -29.02
C LEU A 355 7.16 -13.25 -30.03
N ALA A 356 7.47 -13.14 -31.32
CA ALA A 356 6.50 -12.89 -32.38
C ALA A 356 5.74 -14.15 -32.85
N THR A 357 6.07 -15.32 -32.32
CA THR A 357 5.45 -16.60 -32.69
C THR A 357 4.57 -17.18 -31.58
N ARG A 358 3.78 -18.21 -31.91
CA ARG A 358 3.03 -18.96 -30.88
C ARG A 358 4.00 -19.61 -29.89
N PRO A 359 3.70 -19.61 -28.58
CA PRO A 359 2.41 -19.28 -27.95
C PRO A 359 2.28 -17.84 -27.42
N TYR A 360 3.25 -16.96 -27.71
CA TYR A 360 3.26 -15.58 -27.19
C TYR A 360 2.34 -14.63 -27.97
N LYS A 361 2.11 -14.94 -29.24
CA LYS A 361 1.20 -14.20 -30.12
C LYS A 361 -0.01 -15.08 -30.42
N ASN A 362 -1.21 -14.58 -30.09
CA ASN A 362 -2.49 -15.25 -30.37
C ASN A 362 -2.81 -15.26 -31.86
#